data_AF-A0A536XK73-F1
#
_entry.id   AF-A0A536XK73-F1
#
_cell.length_a   1.000
_cell.length_b   1.000
_cell.length_c   1.000
_cell.angle_alpha   90.00
_cell.angle_beta   90.00
_cell.angle_gamma   90.00
#
_symmetry.space_group_name_H-M   'P 1'
#
loop_
_entity.id
_entity.type
_entity.pdbx_description
1 polymer ?
#
loop_
_entity_poly.entity_id
_entity_poly.type
_entity_poly.pdbx_seq_one_letter_code
_entity_poly.pdbx_strand_id
1 'polypeptide(L)'
;MTQPAVKPFPDGTHSRTPLLICAGAADAIEFYTKAFNAVELSRVPGPGGKLMLAMLWIGNSALALTDEFPEWGGFGPRSLKGSPVTVHLYVENADAAV
;
A
#
# COMPACT_ATOMS: atom_id res chain seq x y z
N MET A 1 16.51 29.72 19.03
CA MET A 1 15.37 28.79 19.19
C MET A 1 15.68 27.58 18.34
N THR A 2 15.90 26.41 18.95
CA THR A 2 16.12 25.16 18.22
C THR A 2 14.78 24.70 17.65
N GLN A 3 14.73 24.51 16.33
CA GLN A 3 13.57 23.96 15.64
C GLN A 3 13.21 22.59 16.26
N PRO A 4 11.93 22.28 16.51
CA PRO A 4 11.55 20.95 16.98
C PRO A 4 12.08 19.91 15.99
N ALA A 5 12.75 18.87 16.50
CA ALA A 5 13.23 17.79 15.66
C ALA A 5 12.03 17.17 14.92
N VAL A 6 12.03 17.27 13.60
CA VAL A 6 11.02 16.63 12.75
C VAL A 6 11.22 15.13 12.92
N LYS A 7 10.16 14.40 13.29
CA LYS A 7 10.21 12.95 13.32
C LYS A 7 10.57 12.46 11.91
N PRO A 8 11.63 11.65 11.73
CA PRO A 8 12.09 11.23 10.41
C PRO A 8 11.07 10.34 9.68
N PHE A 9 10.11 9.78 10.40
CA PHE A 9 9.05 8.93 9.87
C PHE A 9 7.78 9.00 10.76
N PRO A 10 6.57 8.75 10.22
CA PRO A 10 5.33 8.74 10.98
C PRO A 10 5.32 7.70 12.11
N ASP A 11 4.57 7.97 13.19
CA ASP A 11 4.45 7.01 14.29
C ASP A 11 3.85 5.69 13.80
N GLY A 12 4.39 4.57 14.31
CA GLY A 12 4.02 3.22 13.88
C GLY A 12 4.73 2.72 12.63
N THR A 13 5.46 3.57 11.90
CA THR A 13 6.21 3.13 10.70
C THR A 13 7.52 2.45 11.02
N HIS A 14 7.65 1.25 10.47
CA HIS A 14 8.91 0.58 10.31
C HIS A 14 9.69 1.18 9.15
N SER A 15 11.01 0.96 9.12
CA SER A 15 11.92 1.52 8.11
C SER A 15 11.64 1.08 6.67
N ARG A 16 10.66 0.19 6.45
CA ARG A 16 10.28 -0.35 5.14
C ARG A 16 8.80 -0.13 4.92
N THR A 17 8.45 0.43 3.77
CA THR A 17 7.09 0.58 3.29
C THR A 17 7.09 0.24 1.80
N PRO A 18 6.72 -1.00 1.42
CA PRO A 18 6.60 -1.33 0.01
C PRO A 18 5.46 -0.55 -0.64
N LEU A 19 5.68 -0.14 -1.88
CA LEU A 19 4.65 0.40 -2.77
C LEU A 19 4.28 -0.70 -3.77
N LEU A 20 3.00 -1.07 -3.81
CA LEU A 20 2.45 -1.99 -4.81
C LEU A 20 1.74 -1.20 -5.90
N ILE A 21 2.16 -1.45 -7.15
CA ILE A 21 1.45 -0.97 -8.34
C ILE A 21 0.51 -2.08 -8.78
N CYS A 22 -0.78 -1.80 -8.93
CA CYS A 22 -1.75 -2.80 -9.36
C CYS A 22 -2.86 -2.19 -10.21
N ALA A 23 -3.54 -3.03 -10.98
CA ALA A 23 -4.72 -2.62 -11.72
C ALA A 23 -5.93 -2.67 -10.79
N GLY A 24 -6.48 -1.51 -10.41
CA GLY A 24 -7.60 -1.41 -9.48
C GLY A 24 -7.12 -1.32 -8.03
N ALA A 25 -6.32 -0.29 -7.71
CA ALA A 25 -5.78 -0.12 -6.35
C ALA A 25 -6.88 0.09 -5.30
N ALA A 26 -7.99 0.75 -5.64
CA ALA A 26 -9.13 0.88 -4.74
C ALA A 26 -9.73 -0.49 -4.36
N ASP A 27 -9.95 -1.37 -5.35
CA ASP A 27 -10.48 -2.73 -5.11
C ASP A 27 -9.51 -3.57 -4.28
N ALA A 28 -8.20 -3.41 -4.50
CA ALA A 28 -7.17 -4.07 -3.71
C ALA A 28 -7.17 -3.60 -2.24
N ILE A 29 -7.41 -2.31 -1.98
CA ILE A 29 -7.57 -1.79 -0.62
C ILE A 29 -8.79 -2.40 0.06
N GLU A 30 -9.92 -2.50 -0.63
CA GLU A 30 -11.12 -3.16 -0.08
C GLU A 30 -10.85 -4.61 0.27
N PHE A 31 -10.12 -5.33 -0.59
CA PHE A 31 -9.67 -6.69 -0.30
C PHE A 31 -8.81 -6.72 0.97
N TYR A 32 -7.74 -5.92 1.06
CA TYR A 32 -6.88 -5.90 2.24
C TYR A 32 -7.60 -5.50 3.53
N THR A 33 -8.59 -4.62 3.43
CA THR A 33 -9.45 -4.23 4.56
C THR A 33 -10.25 -5.42 5.06
N LYS A 34 -10.88 -6.19 4.17
CA LYS A 34 -11.70 -7.36 4.52
C LYS A 34 -10.85 -8.56 4.96
N ALA A 35 -9.75 -8.81 4.25
CA ALA A 35 -8.87 -9.96 4.40
C ALA A 35 -7.99 -9.89 5.65
N PHE A 36 -7.42 -8.71 5.89
CA PHE A 36 -6.32 -8.51 6.84
C PHE A 36 -6.60 -7.40 7.85
N ASN A 37 -7.85 -6.93 7.94
CA ASN A 37 -8.25 -5.79 8.77
C ASN A 37 -7.38 -4.55 8.51
N ALA A 38 -7.02 -4.32 7.25
CA ALA A 38 -6.23 -3.15 6.88
C ALA A 38 -6.97 -1.85 7.22
N VAL A 39 -6.22 -0.86 7.71
CA VAL A 39 -6.74 0.48 8.01
C VAL A 39 -6.14 1.47 7.02
N GLU A 40 -6.99 2.11 6.23
CA GLU A 40 -6.57 3.16 5.32
C GLU A 40 -6.25 4.46 6.09
N LEU A 41 -5.08 5.03 5.82
CA LEU A 41 -4.56 6.21 6.52
C LEU A 41 -4.65 7.47 5.67
N SER A 42 -4.39 7.32 4.39
CA SER A 42 -4.40 8.42 3.44
C SER A 42 -4.77 7.93 2.05
N ARG A 43 -5.44 8.80 1.32
CA ARG A 43 -5.90 8.58 -0.05
C ARG A 43 -5.60 9.81 -0.89
N VAL A 44 -4.92 9.60 -2.01
CA VAL A 44 -4.64 10.61 -3.02
C VAL A 44 -5.34 10.19 -4.32
N PRO A 45 -6.56 10.72 -4.59
CA PRO A 45 -7.28 10.39 -5.80
C PRO A 45 -6.55 10.93 -7.03
N GLY A 46 -6.54 10.14 -8.10
CA GLY A 46 -5.96 10.45 -9.39
C GLY A 46 -6.99 10.71 -10.49
N PRO A 47 -6.51 11.03 -11.71
CA PRO A 47 -7.38 11.24 -12.86
C PRO A 47 -8.13 9.95 -13.24
N GLY A 48 -9.35 10.11 -13.76
CA GLY A 48 -10.15 8.98 -14.27
C GLY A 48 -10.60 7.99 -13.18
N GLY A 49 -10.65 8.40 -11.91
CA GLY A 49 -11.05 7.55 -10.79
C GLY A 49 -9.97 6.59 -10.30
N LYS A 50 -8.76 6.64 -10.89
CA LYS A 50 -7.59 5.92 -10.41
C LYS A 50 -7.09 6.49 -9.10
N LEU A 51 -6.25 5.74 -8.40
CA LEU A 51 -5.60 6.13 -7.16
C LEU A 51 -4.13 6.41 -7.40
N MET A 52 -3.69 7.66 -7.23
CA MET A 52 -2.27 8.01 -7.36
C MET A 52 -1.44 7.45 -6.20
N LEU A 53 -2.01 7.45 -5.00
CA LEU A 53 -1.39 6.83 -3.83
C LEU A 53 -2.44 6.60 -2.75
N ALA A 54 -2.37 5.48 -2.05
CA ALA A 54 -2.94 5.34 -0.72
C ALA A 54 -1.99 4.61 0.19
N MET A 55 -2.13 4.85 1.49
CA MET A 55 -1.33 4.21 2.53
C MET A 55 -2.24 3.45 3.48
N LEU A 56 -1.86 2.21 3.78
CA LEU A 56 -2.57 1.30 4.67
C LEU A 56 -1.68 0.91 5.85
N TRP A 57 -2.29 0.74 7.02
CA TRP A 57 -1.77 -0.11 8.10
C TRP A 57 -2.31 -1.52 7.95
N ILE A 58 -1.44 -2.52 8.03
CA ILE A 58 -1.81 -3.92 8.29
C ILE A 58 -1.02 -4.39 9.50
N GLY A 59 -1.72 -4.64 10.61
CA GLY A 59 -1.07 -4.86 11.91
C GLY A 59 -0.21 -3.64 12.30
N ASN A 60 1.10 -3.85 12.41
CA ASN A 60 2.08 -2.79 12.71
C ASN A 60 2.91 -2.32 11.50
N SER A 61 2.60 -2.80 10.30
CA SER A 61 3.40 -2.55 9.10
C SER A 61 2.63 -1.75 8.05
N ALA A 62 3.32 -0.84 7.38
CA ALA A 62 2.72 0.03 6.37
C ALA A 62 2.86 -0.58 4.97
N LEU A 63 1.82 -0.40 4.16
CA LEU A 63 1.78 -0.78 2.75
C LEU A 63 1.21 0.39 1.95
N ALA A 64 1.86 0.76 0.85
CA ALA A 64 1.33 1.75 -0.07
C ALA A 64 0.80 1.08 -1.34
N LEU A 65 -0.28 1.63 -1.91
CA LEU A 65 -0.83 1.20 -3.19
C LEU A 65 -0.95 2.38 -4.16
N THR A 66 -0.77 2.10 -5.43
CA THR A 66 -1.06 3.00 -6.54
C THR A 66 -1.62 2.22 -7.72
N ASP A 67 -2.49 2.86 -8.49
CA ASP A 67 -2.93 2.30 -9.77
C ASP A 67 -1.79 2.31 -10.80
N GLU A 68 -1.97 1.58 -11.89
CA GLU A 68 -1.07 1.67 -13.04
C GLU A 68 -1.21 3.03 -13.73
N PHE A 69 -0.08 3.73 -13.88
CA PHE A 69 0.08 4.94 -14.69
C PHE A 69 1.20 4.71 -15.72
N PRO A 70 0.92 4.01 -16.84
CA PRO A 70 1.91 3.73 -17.88
C PRO A 70 2.61 4.98 -18.43
N GLU A 71 1.89 6.11 -18.47
CA GLU A 71 2.40 7.42 -18.85
C GLU A 71 3.55 7.92 -17.95
N TRP A 72 3.63 7.43 -16.72
CA TRP A 72 4.69 7.72 -15.74
C TRP A 72 5.60 6.53 -15.50
N GLY A 73 5.52 5.49 -16.33
CA GLY A 73 6.30 4.26 -16.18
C GLY A 73 5.84 3.37 -15.01
N GLY A 74 4.65 3.61 -14.46
CA GLY A 74 4.08 2.80 -13.38
C GLY A 74 3.34 1.58 -13.94
N PHE A 75 3.99 0.41 -13.88
CA PHE A 75 3.43 -0.86 -14.36
C PHE A 75 3.25 -1.84 -13.21
N GLY A 76 2.07 -2.45 -13.15
CA GLY A 76 1.75 -3.50 -12.20
C GLY A 76 1.99 -4.90 -12.77
N PRO A 77 1.80 -5.94 -11.94
CA PRO A 77 2.08 -7.32 -12.33
C PRO A 77 1.28 -7.84 -13.53
N ARG A 78 0.05 -7.32 -13.75
CA ARG A 78 -0.77 -7.69 -14.92
C ARG A 78 -0.12 -7.19 -16.22
N SER A 79 0.30 -5.92 -16.25
CA SER A 79 1.01 -5.35 -17.41
C SER A 79 2.36 -6.02 -17.66
N LEU A 80 3.10 -6.34 -16.59
CA LEU A 80 4.41 -6.97 -16.65
C LEU A 80 4.38 -8.50 -16.84
N LYS A 81 3.20 -9.12 -16.77
CA LYS A 81 3.02 -10.59 -16.78
C LYS A 81 3.82 -11.30 -15.68
N GLY A 82 3.97 -10.65 -14.52
CA GLY A 82 4.70 -11.17 -13.37
C GLY A 82 5.12 -10.08 -12.39
N SER A 83 5.62 -10.50 -11.22
CA SER A 83 6.24 -9.62 -10.22
C SER A 83 7.53 -10.27 -9.71
N PRO A 84 8.67 -9.57 -9.68
CA PRO A 84 9.88 -10.06 -9.05
C PRO A 84 9.85 -9.90 -7.51
N VAL A 85 8.83 -9.22 -6.98
CA VAL A 85 8.69 -8.92 -5.55
C VAL A 85 7.61 -9.80 -4.93
N THR A 86 7.93 -10.38 -3.78
CA THR A 86 6.99 -11.06 -2.87
C THR A 86 7.00 -10.32 -1.54
N VAL A 87 5.82 -10.00 -1.01
CA VAL A 87 5.64 -9.41 0.32
C VAL A 87 5.08 -10.48 1.25
N HIS A 88 5.73 -10.70 2.38
CA HIS A 88 5.26 -11.65 3.39
C HIS A 88 4.55 -10.88 4.50
N LEU A 89 3.34 -11.32 4.83
CA LEU A 89 2.58 -10.85 5.98
C LEU A 89 2.47 -11.99 6.99
N TYR A 90 2.99 -11.77 8.20
CA TYR A 90 2.80 -12.69 9.31
C TYR A 90 1.50 -12.33 10.03
N VAL A 91 0.63 -13.32 10.22
CA VAL A 91 -0.63 -13.22 10.95
C VAL A 91 -0.71 -14.32 12.00
N GLU A 92 -1.52 -14.11 13.04
CA GLU A 92 -1.69 -15.10 14.11
C GLU A 92 -2.36 -16.40 13.62
N ASN A 93 -3.27 -16.28 12.65
CA ASN A 93 -3.95 -17.43 12.03
C ASN A 93 -4.16 -17.17 10.53
N ALA A 94 -3.40 -17.89 9.69
CA ALA A 94 -3.50 -17.76 8.23
C ALA A 94 -4.81 -18.31 7.67
N ASP A 95 -5.38 -19.35 8.28
CA ASP A 95 -6.64 -19.97 7.83
C ASP A 95 -7.86 -19.07 8.10
N ALA A 96 -7.72 -18.09 9.00
CA ALA A 96 -8.76 -17.10 9.28
C ALA A 96 -8.72 -15.88 8.34
N ALA A 97 -7.65 -15.71 7.55
CA ALA A 97 -7.55 -14.65 6.55
C ALA A 97 -8.33 -15.02 5.28
N VAL A 98 -8.86 -14.02 4.57
CA VAL A 98 -9.81 -14.20 3.45
C VAL A 98 -9.28 -13.67 2.14
#